data_AF-A0AAJ2LER7-F1
#
_entry.id   AF-A0AAJ2LER7-F1
#
_cell.length_a   1.000
_cell.length_b   1.000
_cell.length_c   1.000
_cell.angle_alpha   90.00
_cell.angle_beta   90.00
_cell.angle_gamma   90.00
#
_symmetry.space_group_name_H-M   'P 1'
#
loop_
_entity.id
_entity.type
_entity.pdbx_description
1 polymer ?
#
loop_
_entity_poly.entity_id
_entity_poly.type
_entity_poly.pdbx_seq_one_letter_code
_entity_poly.pdbx_strand_id
1 'polypeptide(L)'
;MSTYSNAGVSQGHRYRISIAVDVINARALWNAALSRGLMAPGATFEDVVDTIGPCDDPAIADCLAMLALPADLKGCSVEDFAIDPALPRGVIESSLPWTGLSAAR
;
A
#
# COMPACT_ATOMS: atom_id res chain seq x y z
N MET A 1 37.13 -30.48 -7.26
CA MET A 1 35.75 -30.19 -6.79
C MET A 1 35.86 -29.49 -5.45
N SER A 2 35.78 -28.17 -5.45
CA SER A 2 35.76 -27.38 -4.21
C SER A 2 34.49 -26.55 -4.20
N THR A 3 33.74 -26.74 -3.13
CA THR A 3 32.40 -26.25 -2.84
C THR A 3 32.34 -24.73 -2.72
N TYR A 4 31.39 -24.10 -3.42
CA TYR A 4 31.06 -22.70 -3.27
C TYR A 4 30.38 -22.46 -1.92
N SER A 5 31.07 -21.79 -0.99
CA SER A 5 30.46 -21.27 0.23
C SER A 5 29.60 -20.05 -0.12
N ASN A 6 28.30 -20.26 -0.28
CA ASN A 6 27.33 -19.17 -0.26
C ASN A 6 26.85 -18.97 1.18
N ALA A 7 27.28 -17.89 1.82
CA ALA A 7 26.63 -17.37 3.03
C ALA A 7 26.88 -15.86 3.17
N GLY A 8 26.60 -15.10 2.10
CA GLY A 8 26.48 -13.65 2.15
C GLY A 8 25.01 -13.25 2.13
N VAL A 9 24.24 -13.63 3.15
CA VAL A 9 22.89 -13.05 3.32
C VAL A 9 23.11 -11.68 3.94
N SER A 10 23.11 -10.63 3.11
CA SER A 10 23.06 -9.26 3.60
C SER A 10 21.82 -9.12 4.47
N GLN A 11 21.99 -8.97 5.80
CA GLN A 11 20.88 -8.70 6.71
C GLN A 11 20.28 -7.34 6.32
N GLY A 12 19.21 -7.35 5.54
CA GLY A 12 18.44 -6.15 5.24
C GLY A 12 17.79 -5.64 6.53
N HIS A 13 17.86 -4.33 6.77
CA HIS A 13 17.12 -3.70 7.85
C HIS A 13 15.65 -3.55 7.45
N ARG A 14 14.73 -4.09 8.25
CA ARG A 14 13.28 -3.93 8.03
C ARG A 14 12.80 -2.63 8.68
N TYR A 15 12.08 -1.82 7.90
CA TYR A 15 11.42 -0.60 8.36
C TYR A 15 9.93 -0.69 8.05
N ARG A 16 9.08 -0.15 8.93
CA ARG A 16 7.63 -0.04 8.72
C ARG A 16 7.21 1.42 8.78
N ILE A 17 6.50 1.86 7.75
CA ILE A 17 5.96 3.21 7.62
C ILE A 17 4.44 3.09 7.74
N SER A 18 3.84 3.84 8.67
CA SER A 18 2.39 3.87 8.87
C SER A 18 1.89 5.30 8.68
N ILE A 19 0.88 5.47 7.82
CA ILE A 19 0.30 6.78 7.50
C ILE A 19 -1.21 6.69 7.76
N ALA A 20 -1.74 7.63 8.53
CA ALA A 20 -3.18 7.83 8.69
C ALA A 20 -3.61 9.03 7.83
N VAL A 21 -4.65 8.86 7.03
CA VAL A 21 -5.16 9.90 6.12
C VAL A 21 -6.66 10.07 6.31
N ASP A 22 -7.11 11.33 6.33
CA ASP A 22 -8.54 11.65 6.22
C ASP A 22 -8.83 12.08 4.79
N VAL A 23 -9.85 11.48 4.19
CA VAL A 23 -10.32 11.88 2.87
C VAL A 23 -11.26 13.07 3.01
N ILE A 24 -10.72 14.27 2.83
CA ILE A 24 -11.49 15.53 2.90
C ILE A 24 -12.15 15.94 1.57
N ASN A 25 -11.71 15.34 0.46
CA ASN A 25 -12.24 15.62 -0.88
C ASN A 25 -12.18 14.35 -1.76
N ALA A 26 -13.31 13.63 -1.80
CA ALA A 26 -13.43 12.38 -2.56
C ALA A 26 -13.27 12.59 -4.08
N ARG A 27 -13.75 13.71 -4.63
CA ARG A 27 -13.65 14.02 -6.07
C ARG A 27 -12.19 14.23 -6.50
N ALA A 28 -11.43 14.99 -5.70
CA ALA A 28 -10.01 15.21 -5.97
C ALA A 28 -9.21 13.90 -5.85
N LEU A 29 -9.53 13.07 -4.85
CA LEU A 29 -8.95 11.74 -4.69
C LEU A 29 -9.20 10.85 -5.91
N TRP A 30 -10.46 10.77 -6.36
CA TRP A 30 -10.85 9.97 -7.52
C TRP A 30 -10.15 10.43 -8.80
N ASN A 31 -10.08 11.74 -9.06
CA ASN A 31 -9.39 12.28 -10.23
C ASN A 31 -7.90 11.92 -10.24
N ALA A 32 -7.25 11.98 -9.07
CA ALA A 32 -5.85 11.59 -8.93
C ALA A 32 -5.66 10.09 -9.16
N ALA A 33 -6.53 9.25 -8.59
CA ALA A 33 -6.50 7.80 -8.77
C ALA A 33 -6.70 7.40 -10.25
N LEU A 34 -7.69 8.00 -10.91
CA LEU A 34 -7.93 7.81 -12.34
C LEU A 34 -6.70 8.20 -13.17
N SER A 35 -6.15 9.40 -12.93
CA SER A 35 -4.98 9.90 -13.66
C SER A 35 -3.79 8.95 -13.52
N ARG A 36 -3.58 8.40 -12.31
CA ARG A 36 -2.51 7.44 -12.07
C ARG A 36 -2.79 6.08 -12.72
N GLY A 37 -4.02 5.57 -12.64
CA GLY A 37 -4.41 4.32 -13.26
C GLY A 37 -4.21 4.35 -14.78
N LEU A 38 -4.55 5.47 -15.42
CA LEU A 38 -4.35 5.66 -16.87
C LEU A 38 -2.88 5.78 -17.29
N MET A 39 -1.95 6.02 -16.36
CA MET A 39 -0.52 5.94 -16.66
C MET A 39 -0.01 4.49 -16.75
N ALA A 40 -0.79 3.50 -16.29
CA ALA A 40 -0.42 2.10 -16.41
C ALA A 40 -0.51 1.66 -17.89
N PRO A 41 0.53 1.03 -18.45
CA PRO A 41 0.52 0.59 -19.84
C PRO A 41 -0.64 -0.37 -20.13
N GLY A 42 -1.47 -0.03 -21.12
CA GLY A 42 -2.60 -0.86 -21.55
C GLY A 42 -3.87 -0.73 -20.71
N ALA A 43 -3.88 0.07 -19.65
CA ALA A 43 -5.10 0.35 -18.90
C ALA A 43 -6.03 1.26 -19.71
N THR A 44 -7.31 0.89 -19.79
CA THR A 44 -8.34 1.75 -20.38
C THR A 44 -9.06 2.55 -19.29
N PHE A 45 -9.81 3.57 -19.70
CA PHE A 45 -10.64 4.33 -18.78
C PHE A 45 -11.67 3.46 -18.06
N GLU A 46 -12.30 2.53 -18.78
CA GLU A 46 -13.33 1.63 -18.23
C GLU A 46 -12.73 0.70 -17.16
N ASP A 47 -11.57 0.08 -17.45
CA ASP A 47 -10.88 -0.79 -16.48
C ASP A 47 -10.56 -0.05 -15.17
N VAL A 48 -10.12 1.21 -15.28
CA VAL A 48 -9.77 2.01 -14.10
C VAL A 48 -11.04 2.38 -13.33
N VAL A 49 -12.11 2.81 -14.01
CA VAL A 49 -13.39 3.16 -13.37
C VAL A 49 -14.04 1.94 -12.70
N ASP A 50 -13.97 0.76 -13.30
CA ASP A 50 -14.45 -0.49 -12.69
C ASP A 50 -13.70 -0.82 -11.39
N THR A 51 -12.44 -0.40 -11.30
CA THR A 51 -11.62 -0.59 -10.10
C THR A 51 -11.90 0.45 -9.02
N ILE A 52 -11.95 1.74 -9.38
CA ILE A 52 -12.04 2.85 -8.42
C ILE A 52 -13.47 3.35 -8.17
N GLY A 53 -14.47 2.72 -8.79
CA GLY A 53 -15.87 3.11 -8.74
C GLY A 53 -16.19 4.35 -9.58
N PRO A 54 -17.49 4.66 -9.75
CA PRO A 54 -17.93 5.84 -10.47
C PRO A 54 -17.58 7.14 -9.73
N CYS A 55 -17.50 8.25 -10.45
CA CYS A 55 -17.07 9.54 -9.90
C CYS A 55 -18.02 10.12 -8.83
N ASP A 56 -19.30 9.75 -8.89
CA ASP A 56 -20.33 10.20 -7.94
C ASP A 56 -20.40 9.29 -6.69
N ASP A 57 -19.89 8.06 -6.78
CA ASP A 57 -19.79 7.11 -5.65
C ASP A 57 -18.42 6.38 -5.71
N PRO A 58 -17.33 7.09 -5.41
CA PRO A 58 -15.98 6.56 -5.58
C PRO A 58 -15.67 5.49 -4.54
N ALA A 59 -15.05 4.39 -4.98
CA ALA A 59 -14.49 3.38 -4.10
C ALA A 59 -13.22 3.93 -3.43
N ILE A 60 -13.39 4.53 -2.24
CA ILE A 60 -12.33 5.30 -1.56
C ILE A 60 -11.09 4.44 -1.25
N ALA A 61 -11.30 3.20 -0.80
CA ALA A 61 -10.21 2.28 -0.50
C ALA A 61 -9.36 1.99 -1.74
N ASP A 62 -10.00 1.71 -2.88
CA ASP A 62 -9.33 1.42 -4.15
C ASP A 62 -8.66 2.66 -4.75
N CYS A 63 -9.29 3.84 -4.61
CA CYS A 63 -8.64 5.11 -4.96
C CYS A 63 -7.35 5.33 -4.17
N LEU A 64 -7.39 5.08 -2.85
CA LEU A 64 -6.20 5.18 -2.00
C LEU A 64 -5.18 4.11 -2.34
N ALA A 65 -5.59 2.87 -2.63
CA ALA A 65 -4.68 1.78 -3.02
C ALA A 65 -3.91 2.14 -4.29
N MET A 66 -4.63 2.66 -5.29
CA MET A 66 -4.06 3.12 -6.54
C MET A 66 -2.95 4.14 -6.30
N LEU A 67 -3.13 5.07 -5.36
CA LEU A 67 -2.23 6.20 -5.11
C LEU A 67 -1.12 5.91 -4.08
N ALA A 68 -1.45 5.20 -3.01
CA ALA A 68 -0.59 5.01 -1.85
C ALA A 68 0.41 3.86 -2.02
N LEU A 69 0.21 2.99 -3.02
CA LEU A 69 1.22 2.01 -3.39
C LEU A 69 2.55 2.72 -3.65
N PRO A 70 3.61 2.43 -2.88
CA PRO A 70 4.88 3.11 -2.98
C PRO A 70 5.64 2.64 -4.22
N ALA A 71 5.22 3.10 -5.39
CA ALA A 71 5.79 2.71 -6.69
C ALA A 71 7.29 3.09 -6.85
N ASP A 72 7.83 3.93 -5.96
CA ASP A 72 9.16 4.53 -6.07
C ASP A 72 10.10 4.32 -4.87
N LEU A 73 9.86 3.34 -3.99
CA LEU A 73 10.86 2.94 -2.99
C LEU A 73 12.02 2.16 -3.64
N LYS A 74 12.89 2.87 -4.37
CA LYS A 74 14.06 2.27 -5.05
C LYS A 74 14.99 1.62 -4.02
N GLY A 75 15.43 0.40 -4.31
CA GLY A 75 16.28 -0.38 -3.40
C GLY A 75 15.52 -1.07 -2.26
N CYS A 76 14.19 -0.92 -2.20
CA CYS A 76 13.34 -1.65 -1.26
C CYS A 76 12.55 -2.73 -1.98
N SER A 77 12.35 -3.86 -1.30
CA SER A 77 11.30 -4.82 -1.64
C SER A 77 10.12 -4.53 -0.71
N VAL A 78 8.94 -4.29 -1.28
CA VAL A 78 7.71 -4.12 -0.49
C VAL A 78 7.16 -5.51 -0.20
N GLU A 79 7.23 -5.94 1.06
CA GLU A 79 6.75 -7.26 1.49
C GLU A 79 5.25 -7.28 1.77
N ASP A 80 4.69 -6.16 2.24
CA ASP A 80 3.29 -6.04 2.61
C ASP A 80 2.79 -4.60 2.39
N PHE A 81 1.55 -4.46 1.93
CA PHE A 81 0.86 -3.19 1.75
C PHE A 81 -0.64 -3.40 1.99
N ALA A 82 -1.17 -2.71 3.00
CA ALA A 82 -2.58 -2.76 3.37
C ALA A 82 -3.13 -1.35 3.57
N ILE A 83 -4.41 -1.17 3.23
CA ILE A 83 -5.19 0.02 3.56
C ILE A 83 -6.35 -0.44 4.42
N ASP A 84 -6.32 -0.02 5.67
CA ASP A 84 -7.38 -0.30 6.62
C ASP A 84 -8.20 0.99 6.84
N PRO A 85 -9.55 0.89 6.89
CA PRO A 85 -10.35 2.02 7.30
C PRO A 85 -9.97 2.40 8.73
N ALA A 86 -9.62 3.68 8.93
CA ALA A 86 -9.24 4.17 10.25
C ALA A 86 -10.40 3.98 11.24
N LEU A 87 -10.09 3.50 12.44
CA LEU A 87 -11.03 3.52 13.55
C LEU A 87 -11.47 4.97 13.83
N PRO A 88 -12.69 5.19 14.33
CA PRO A 88 -13.16 6.52 14.70
C PRO A 88 -12.16 7.23 15.62
N ARG A 89 -11.87 8.51 15.33
CA ARG A 89 -10.97 9.33 16.17
C ARG A 89 -11.42 9.25 17.64
N GLY A 90 -10.54 8.78 18.52
CA GLY A 90 -10.83 8.58 19.95
C GLY A 90 -10.93 7.12 20.37
N VAL A 91 -11.00 6.17 19.42
CA VAL A 91 -10.69 4.77 19.69
C VAL A 91 -9.16 4.63 19.66
N ILE A 92 -8.55 4.68 20.84
CA ILE A 92 -7.18 4.19 21.03
C ILE A 92 -7.18 2.70 20.71
N GLU A 93 -6.40 2.29 19.69
CA GLU A 93 -6.01 0.90 19.49
C GLU A 93 -5.19 0.47 20.71
N SER A 94 -5.92 0.10 21.75
CA SER A 94 -5.40 -0.40 23.00
C SER A 94 -5.03 -1.85 22.70
N SER A 95 -3.73 -2.14 22.58
CA SER A 95 -3.15 -3.46 22.29
C SER A 95 -3.53 -4.04 20.92
N LEU A 96 -2.57 -4.18 20.00
CA LEU A 96 -1.49 -5.16 20.14
C LEU A 96 -0.13 -4.56 19.77
N PRO A 97 0.95 -4.85 20.52
CA PRO A 97 2.27 -4.74 19.91
C PRO A 97 2.28 -5.65 18.68
N TRP A 98 2.83 -5.17 17.56
CA TRP A 98 3.26 -6.09 16.50
C TRP A 98 4.28 -7.05 17.14
N THR A 99 3.82 -8.21 17.59
CA THR A 99 4.70 -9.31 17.97
C THR A 99 5.30 -9.82 16.69
N GLY A 100 6.37 -9.17 16.24
CA GLY A 100 7.34 -9.72 15.29
C GLY A 100 8.11 -10.91 15.86
N LEU A 101 7.48 -11.67 16.77
CA LEU A 101 7.97 -12.88 17.39
C LEU A 101 6.92 -13.97 17.16
N SER A 102 6.83 -14.46 15.93
CA SER A 102 6.33 -15.81 15.69
C SER A 102 7.39 -16.56 14.90
N ALA A 103 8.09 -17.43 15.64
CA ALA A 103 8.81 -18.61 15.18
C ALA A 103 9.97 -18.42 14.18
N ALA A 104 11.14 -18.05 14.72
CA ALA A 104 12.36 -18.75 14.33
C ALA A 104 12.62 -19.82 15.41
N ARG A 105 12.48 -21.09 15.01
CA ARG A 105 12.87 -22.27 15.81
C ARG A 105 14.39 -22.34 15.96
#